data_AF-A0A2A5T273-F1
#
_entry.id   AF-A0A2A5T273-F1
#
_cell.length_a   1.000
_cell.length_b   1.000
_cell.length_c   1.000
_cell.angle_alpha   90.00
_cell.angle_beta   90.00
_cell.angle_gamma   90.00
#
_symmetry.space_group_name_H-M   'P 1'
#
loop_
_entity.id
_entity.type
_entity.pdbx_description
1 polymer ?
#
loop_
_entity_poly.entity_id
_entity_poly.type
_entity_poly.pdbx_seq_one_letter_code
_entity_poly.pdbx_strand_id
1 'polypeptide(L)' 'MKWLYGLKSYLIINDKGGIISVKVTTDNVNDRKPLPEIADEL' A
#
# COMPACT_ATOMS: atom_id res chain seq x y z
N MET A 1 -7.27 24.19 -12.33
CA MET A 1 -6.27 23.13 -12.10
C MET A 1 -6.67 22.37 -10.85
N LYS A 2 -7.22 21.16 -11.00
CA LYS A 2 -7.66 20.35 -9.87
C LYS A 2 -6.46 19.54 -9.38
N TRP A 3 -6.14 19.64 -8.10
CA TRP A 3 -5.11 18.83 -7.45
C TRP A 3 -5.55 17.36 -7.54
N LEU A 4 -4.98 16.62 -8.48
CA LEU A 4 -5.03 15.16 -8.49
C LEU A 4 -3.68 14.64 -7.97
N TYR A 5 -3.60 13.36 -7.65
CA TYR A 5 -2.41 12.63 -7.16
C TYR A 5 -2.25 12.56 -5.63
N GLY A 6 -3.28 12.10 -4.92
CA GLY A 6 -3.06 11.34 -3.69
C GLY A 6 -2.72 9.90 -4.07
N LEU A 7 -1.45 9.50 -4.00
CA LEU A 7 -1.03 8.11 -4.14
C LEU A 7 -1.19 7.41 -2.78
N LYS A 8 -1.82 6.24 -2.77
CA LYS A 8 -1.81 5.36 -1.60
C LYS A 8 -0.97 4.14 -1.92
N SER A 9 -0.16 3.71 -0.95
CA SER A 9 0.68 2.52 -1.09
C SER A 9 0.63 1.68 0.17
N TYR A 10 0.73 0.37 -0.02
CA TYR A 10 0.88 -0.62 1.02
C TYR A 10 2.30 -1.17 0.95
N LEU A 11 2.98 -1.19 2.09
CA LEU A 11 4.38 -1.61 2.20
C LEU A 11 4.48 -2.67 3.31
N ILE A 12 5.11 -3.80 2.98
CA ILE A 12 5.47 -4.83 3.97
C ILE A 12 6.98 -4.82 4.14
N ILE A 13 7.43 -4.64 5.39
CA ILE A 13 8.84 -4.61 5.76
C ILE A 13 9.14 -5.66 6.83
N ASN A 14 10.33 -6.25 6.78
CA ASN A 14 10.82 -7.11 7.85
C ASN A 14 11.38 -6.30 9.03
N ASP A 15 11.74 -6.98 10.12
CA ASP A 15 12.29 -6.38 11.34
C ASP A 15 13.61 -5.63 11.12
N LYS A 16 14.35 -5.97 10.06
CA LYS A 16 15.60 -5.32 9.65
C LYS A 16 15.40 -4.16 8.68
N GLY A 17 14.16 -3.81 8.35
CA GLY A 17 13.83 -2.74 7.40
C GLY A 17 13.96 -3.11 5.92
N GLY A 18 14.13 -4.38 5.60
CA GLY A 18 14.08 -4.89 4.23
C GLY A 18 12.65 -4.88 3.69
N ILE A 19 12.47 -4.40 2.47
CA ILE A 19 11.17 -4.36 1.79
C ILE A 19 10.85 -5.75 1.25
N ILE A 20 9.72 -6.31 1.70
CA ILE A 20 9.25 -7.62 1.26
C ILE A 20 8.23 -7.50 0.13
N SER A 21 7.32 -6.50 0.19
CA SER A 21 6.30 -6.29 -0.84
C SER A 21 5.85 -4.82 -0.90
N VAL A 22 5.47 -4.35 -2.10
CA VAL A 22 4.98 -3.00 -2.38
C VAL A 22 3.77 -3.09 -3.31
N LYS A 23 2.64 -2.50 -2.91
CA LYS A 23 1.48 -2.29 -3.79
C LYS A 23 1.13 -0.82 -3.85
N VAL A 24 1.11 -0.27 -5.05
CA VAL A 24 0.78 1.13 -5.31
C VAL A 24 -0.62 1.19 -5.90
N THR A 25 -1.51 1.99 -5.30
CA THR A 25 -2.90 2.14 -5.74
C THR A 25 -3.13 3.55 -6.29
N THR A 26 -3.73 3.61 -7.47
CA THR A 26 -3.98 4.86 -8.22
C THR A 26 -5.07 5.74 -7.60
N ASP A 27 -5.89 5.18 -6.71
CA ASP A 27 -7.01 5.86 -6.07
C ASP A 27 -6.80 5.98 -4.55
N ASN A 28 -7.24 7.11 -4.00
CA ASN A 28 -7.27 7.37 -2.57
C ASN A 28 -8.54 6.74 -1.98
N VAL A 29 -8.66 5.42 -2.10
CA VAL A 29 -9.74 4.70 -1.45
C VAL A 29 -9.43 4.69 0.05
N ASN A 30 -10.37 5.16 0.87
CA ASN A 30 -10.26 5.20 2.33
C ASN A 30 -10.42 3.80 2.95
N ASP A 31 -9.60 2.85 2.51
CA ASP A 31 -9.49 1.54 3.14
C ASP A 31 -8.67 1.69 4.41
N ARG A 32 -9.35 1.62 5.56
CA ARG A 32 -8.72 1.59 6.88
C ARG A 32 -8.31 0.17 7.31
N LYS A 33 -8.51 -0.81 6.43
CA LYS A 33 -8.11 -2.20 6.64
C LYS A 33 -6.93 -2.51 5.71
N PRO A 34 -5.89 -3.21 6.18
CA PRO A 34 -4.87 -3.74 5.30
C PRO A 34 -5.55 -4.64 4.25
N LEU A 35 -5.16 -4.48 2.98
CA LEU A 35 -5.68 -5.32 1.91
C LEU A 35 -5.24 -6.77 2.18
N PRO A 36 -6.17 -7.71 2.46
CA PRO A 36 -5.83 -9.08 2.80
C PRO A 36 -5.00 -9.74 1.69
N GLU A 37 -5.26 -9.38 0.43
CA GLU A 37 -4.50 -9.82 -0.75
C GLU A 37 -2.97 -9.67 -0.62
N ILE A 38 -2.48 -8.62 0.05
CA ILE A 38 -1.03 -8.38 0.16
C ILE A 38 -0.41 -9.18 1.32
N ALA A 39 -1.21 -9.50 2.33
CA ALA A 39 -0.77 -10.27 3.49
C ALA A 39 -0.92 -11.78 3.27
N ASP A 40 -1.91 -12.21 2.47
CA ASP A 40 -2.16 -13.61 2.12
C ASP A 40 -1.18 -14.16 1.07
N GLU A 41 -0.46 -13.29 0.35
CA GLU A 41 0.58 -13.67 -0.64
C GLU A 41 1.97 -13.93 -0.02
N LEU A 42 2.09 -13.84 1.31
CA LEU A 42 3.32 -14.03 2.09
C LEU A 42 3.35 -15.37 2.82
#